data_AF-A0A6B3CA81-F1
#
_entry.id   AF-A0A6B3CA81-F1
#
_cell.length_a   1.000
_cell.length_b   1.000
_cell.length_c   1.000
_cell.angle_alpha   90.00
_cell.angle_beta   90.00
_cell.angle_gamma   90.00
#
_symmetry.space_group_name_H-M   'P 1'
#
loop_
_entity.id
_entity.type
_entity.pdbx_description
1 polymer ?
#
loop_
_entity_poly.entity_id
_entity_poly.type
_entity_poly.pdbx_seq_one_letter_code
_entity_poly.pdbx_strand_id
1 'polypeptide(L)'
;GPVPGALSLRDIPDGWHNLGDLGDHLGPTVAGLLAGGSIIGWVQGPMEFGPRALGHRSILAHPGHAGSRDRLNTIKRRAGYRPFAPAVLDTHLRDWFTGDADPFMNRVARIRPEQAAHVPAVVHHDGT
;
A
#
# COMPACT_ATOMS: atom_id res chain seq x y z
N GLY A 1 -11.69 -11.91 -15.44
CA GLY A 1 -11.23 -11.93 -14.04
C GLY A 1 -12.44 -12.04 -13.11
N PRO A 2 -12.28 -12.43 -11.84
CA PRO A 2 -13.41 -12.49 -10.90
C PRO A 2 -14.08 -11.12 -10.77
N VAL A 3 -15.39 -11.13 -10.59
CA VAL A 3 -16.20 -9.91 -10.40
C VAL A 3 -15.80 -9.27 -9.06
N PRO A 4 -15.39 -7.99 -9.01
CA PRO A 4 -15.14 -7.29 -7.75
C PRO A 4 -16.40 -7.34 -6.88
N GLY A 5 -16.28 -7.76 -5.62
CA GLY A 5 -17.42 -7.94 -4.71
C GLY A 5 -18.05 -9.34 -4.72
N ALA A 6 -17.68 -10.24 -5.64
CA ALA A 6 -18.14 -11.63 -5.62
C ALA A 6 -17.26 -12.58 -4.79
N LEU A 7 -16.27 -12.04 -4.04
CA LEU A 7 -15.51 -12.83 -3.09
C LEU A 7 -16.43 -13.24 -1.94
N SER A 8 -16.78 -14.52 -1.92
CA SER A 8 -17.57 -15.13 -0.86
C SER A 8 -16.90 -14.88 0.49
N LEU A 9 -17.66 -14.45 1.49
CA LEU A 9 -17.21 -14.33 2.88
C LEU A 9 -16.65 -15.65 3.44
N ARG A 10 -16.94 -16.79 2.81
CA ARG A 10 -16.47 -18.12 3.22
C ARG A 10 -15.00 -18.40 2.88
N ASP A 11 -14.34 -17.53 2.11
CA ASP A 11 -12.96 -17.72 1.65
C ASP A 11 -11.95 -16.78 2.35
N ILE A 12 -12.36 -16.12 3.45
CA ILE A 12 -11.48 -15.20 4.19
C ILE A 12 -10.62 -16.03 5.16
N PRO A 13 -9.28 -15.94 5.10
CA PRO A 13 -8.41 -16.66 6.03
C PRO A 13 -8.62 -16.20 7.48
N ASP A 14 -8.33 -17.09 8.43
CA ASP A 14 -8.35 -16.76 9.86
C ASP A 14 -7.51 -15.51 10.16
N GLY A 15 -8.06 -14.63 11.00
CA GLY A 15 -7.45 -13.34 11.34
C GLY A 15 -7.61 -12.23 10.30
N TRP A 16 -8.33 -12.50 9.19
CA TRP A 16 -8.75 -11.47 8.25
C TRP A 16 -10.24 -11.18 8.39
N HIS A 17 -10.60 -9.93 8.11
CA HIS A 17 -11.98 -9.46 8.12
C HIS A 17 -12.29 -8.82 6.76
N ASN A 18 -13.43 -9.18 6.18
CA ASN A 18 -13.94 -8.49 4.98
C ASN A 18 -14.74 -7.27 5.43
N LEU A 19 -14.39 -6.14 4.83
CA LEU A 19 -15.08 -4.86 5.00
C LEU A 19 -15.74 -4.50 3.68
N GLY A 20 -17.02 -4.83 3.55
CA GLY A 20 -17.86 -4.47 2.40
C GLY A 20 -18.78 -3.29 2.71
N ASP A 21 -19.36 -2.69 1.67
CA ASP A 21 -20.49 -1.76 1.76
C ASP A 21 -20.30 -0.55 2.70
N LEU A 22 -19.08 -0.01 2.78
CA LEU A 22 -18.76 1.12 3.66
C LEU A 22 -19.23 2.48 3.13
N GLY A 23 -19.65 2.59 1.86
CA GLY A 23 -20.09 3.85 1.26
C GLY A 23 -19.10 5.00 1.50
N ASP A 24 -19.62 6.15 1.96
CA ASP A 24 -18.82 7.34 2.27
C ASP A 24 -17.83 7.14 3.43
N HIS A 25 -18.02 6.11 4.26
CA HIS A 25 -17.12 5.79 5.36
C HIS A 25 -15.90 4.97 4.92
N LEU A 26 -15.81 4.56 3.65
CA LEU A 26 -14.70 3.75 3.14
C LEU A 26 -13.34 4.42 3.41
N GLY A 27 -13.18 5.68 2.99
CA GLY A 27 -11.94 6.43 3.15
C GLY A 27 -11.52 6.58 4.62
N PRO A 28 -12.36 7.15 5.49
CA PRO A 28 -12.06 7.31 6.92
C PRO A 28 -11.76 5.98 7.63
N THR A 29 -12.53 4.93 7.35
CA THR A 29 -12.34 3.60 7.97
C THR A 29 -10.99 3.01 7.60
N VAL A 30 -10.65 3.02 6.31
CA VAL A 30 -9.40 2.44 5.81
C VAL A 30 -8.19 3.26 6.28
N ALA A 31 -8.31 4.59 6.30
CA ALA A 31 -7.28 5.47 6.85
C ALA A 31 -7.04 5.18 8.33
N GLY A 32 -8.10 5.04 9.13
CA GLY A 32 -8.00 4.68 10.54
C GLY A 32 -7.34 3.31 10.76
N LEU A 33 -7.69 2.31 9.97
CA LEU A 33 -7.09 0.97 10.03
C LEU A 33 -5.60 1.00 9.66
N LEU A 34 -5.22 1.72 8.59
CA LEU A 34 -3.82 1.88 8.20
C LEU A 34 -3.03 2.63 9.30
N ALA A 35 -3.57 3.73 9.83
CA ALA A 35 -2.97 4.46 10.94
C ALA A 35 -2.79 3.58 12.19
N GLY A 36 -3.73 2.67 12.45
CA GLY A 36 -3.63 1.65 13.51
C GLY A 36 -2.70 0.47 13.19
N GLY A 37 -2.05 0.46 12.02
CA GLY A 37 -1.08 -0.57 11.64
C GLY A 37 -1.69 -1.84 11.02
N SER A 38 -2.97 -1.83 10.64
CA SER A 38 -3.56 -2.94 9.88
C SER A 38 -2.98 -3.03 8.46
N ILE A 39 -2.94 -4.24 7.91
CA ILE A 39 -2.62 -4.48 6.50
C ILE A 39 -3.92 -4.74 5.77
N ILE A 40 -4.15 -4.03 4.66
CA ILE A 40 -5.42 -4.05 3.93
C ILE A 40 -5.23 -4.71 2.58
N GLY A 41 -5.99 -5.77 2.31
CA GLY A 41 -6.21 -6.24 0.94
C GLY A 41 -7.22 -5.33 0.26
N TRP A 42 -6.82 -4.65 -0.80
CA TRP A 42 -7.59 -3.59 -1.43
C TRP A 42 -8.03 -4.00 -2.84
N VAL A 43 -9.34 -4.12 -3.02
CA VAL A 43 -9.98 -4.51 -4.28
C VAL A 43 -11.08 -3.50 -4.59
N GLN A 44 -10.81 -2.56 -5.49
CA GLN A 44 -11.76 -1.54 -5.93
C GLN A 44 -11.76 -1.44 -7.45
N GLY A 45 -12.92 -1.20 -8.06
CA GLY A 45 -13.03 -0.92 -9.50
C GLY A 45 -12.42 -1.97 -10.45
N PRO A 46 -12.15 -1.56 -11.72
CA PRO A 46 -11.48 -2.39 -12.72
C PRO A 46 -10.02 -2.71 -12.34
N MET A 47 -9.53 -3.85 -12.78
CA MET A 47 -8.12 -4.25 -12.58
C MET A 47 -7.18 -3.40 -13.44
N GLU A 48 -6.00 -3.07 -12.89
CA GLU A 48 -4.92 -2.40 -13.61
C GLU A 48 -4.30 -3.31 -14.68
N PHE A 49 -3.76 -2.72 -15.75
CA PHE A 49 -2.97 -3.45 -16.73
C PHE A 49 -1.48 -3.42 -16.37
N GLY A 50 -0.81 -4.58 -16.50
CA GLY A 50 0.62 -4.72 -16.27
C GLY A 50 0.99 -5.29 -14.89
N PRO A 51 2.28 -5.31 -14.53
CA PRO A 51 2.78 -6.02 -13.35
C PRO A 51 2.66 -5.23 -12.04
N ARG A 52 2.22 -3.96 -12.10
CA ARG A 52 2.15 -3.05 -10.94
C ARG A 52 0.72 -2.96 -10.43
N ALA A 53 0.58 -3.06 -9.11
CA ALA A 53 -0.65 -2.70 -8.42
C ALA A 53 -0.64 -1.19 -8.17
N LEU A 54 -1.65 -0.47 -8.65
CA LEU A 54 -1.71 1.00 -8.65
C LEU A 54 -2.98 1.51 -7.94
N GLY A 55 -3.49 0.76 -6.96
CA GLY A 55 -4.61 1.18 -6.11
C GLY A 55 -5.98 0.57 -6.42
N HIS A 56 -6.10 -0.36 -7.37
CA HIS A 56 -7.34 -1.15 -7.58
C HIS A 56 -7.19 -2.61 -7.15
N ARG A 57 -5.98 -3.19 -7.23
CA ARG A 57 -5.66 -4.55 -6.74
C ARG A 57 -4.38 -4.54 -5.92
N SER A 58 -4.46 -3.95 -4.73
CA SER A 58 -3.28 -3.62 -3.93
C SER A 58 -3.28 -4.30 -2.56
N ILE A 59 -2.11 -4.44 -1.95
CA ILE A 59 -2.01 -4.63 -0.50
C ILE A 59 -1.43 -3.35 0.07
N LEU A 60 -2.17 -2.71 0.97
CA LEU A 60 -1.82 -1.43 1.56
C LEU A 60 -1.33 -1.66 3.00
N ALA A 61 -0.29 -0.91 3.39
CA ALA A 61 0.19 -0.86 4.76
C ALA A 61 0.75 0.54 5.03
N HIS A 62 0.72 0.95 6.30
CA HIS A 62 1.26 2.24 6.68
C HIS A 62 2.79 2.23 6.64
N PRO A 63 3.43 3.14 5.88
CA PRO A 63 4.88 3.13 5.65
C PRO A 63 5.69 3.59 6.88
N GLY A 64 5.07 4.30 7.82
CA GLY A 64 5.70 4.78 9.05
C GLY A 64 5.97 3.72 10.12
N HIS A 65 5.33 2.55 10.04
CA HIS A 65 5.57 1.48 10.99
C HIS A 65 6.70 0.59 10.49
N ALA A 66 7.84 0.55 11.18
CA ALA A 66 9.01 -0.22 10.75
C ALA A 66 8.70 -1.71 10.51
N GLY A 67 7.81 -2.31 11.32
CA GLY A 67 7.36 -3.69 11.16
C GLY A 67 6.44 -3.96 9.97
N SER A 68 5.94 -2.93 9.27
CA SER A 68 5.06 -3.10 8.10
C SER A 68 5.74 -3.87 6.97
N ARG A 69 7.02 -3.59 6.71
CA ARG A 69 7.79 -4.25 5.64
C ARG A 69 7.88 -5.75 5.89
N ASP A 70 8.25 -6.13 7.11
CA ASP A 70 8.47 -7.53 7.46
C ASP A 70 7.14 -8.30 7.45
N ARG A 71 6.07 -7.73 8.02
CA ARG A 71 4.71 -8.31 7.97
C ARG A 71 4.22 -8.49 6.54
N LEU A 72 4.42 -7.49 5.67
CA LEU A 72 4.04 -7.60 4.26
C LEU A 72 4.85 -8.68 3.54
N ASN A 73 6.16 -8.79 3.80
CA ASN A 73 7.00 -9.82 3.21
C ASN A 73 6.56 -11.23 3.65
N THR A 74 6.19 -11.41 4.92
CA THR A 74 5.60 -12.67 5.43
C THR A 74 4.30 -13.01 4.69
N ILE A 75 3.37 -12.06 4.56
CA ILE A 75 2.10 -12.27 3.85
C ILE A 75 2.34 -12.62 2.38
N LYS A 76 3.24 -11.88 1.72
CA LYS A 76 3.59 -12.10 0.31
C LYS A 76 4.46 -13.34 0.09
N ARG A 77 4.94 -13.99 1.16
CA ARG A 77 5.91 -15.11 1.13
C ARG A 77 7.15 -14.75 0.29
N ARG A 78 7.68 -13.54 0.51
CA ARG A 78 8.84 -12.99 -0.22
C ARG A 78 10.02 -12.79 0.72
N ALA A 79 11.23 -12.80 0.15
CA ALA A 79 12.44 -12.49 0.90
C ALA A 79 12.41 -11.06 1.46
N GLY A 80 12.84 -10.89 2.71
CA GLY A 80 12.67 -9.65 3.49
C GLY A 80 13.36 -8.41 2.93
N TYR A 81 14.35 -8.57 2.06
CA TYR A 81 15.09 -7.46 1.45
C TYR A 81 14.33 -6.80 0.28
N ARG A 82 13.24 -7.40 -0.20
CA ARG A 82 12.50 -6.83 -1.35
C ARG A 82 11.78 -5.55 -0.93
N PRO A 83 11.94 -4.46 -1.69
CA PRO A 83 11.30 -3.20 -1.33
C PRO A 83 9.82 -3.15 -1.67
N PHE A 84 9.15 -2.20 -1.02
CA PHE A 84 7.79 -1.78 -1.35
C PHE A 84 7.83 -0.35 -1.89
N ALA A 85 7.05 -0.12 -2.95
CA ALA A 85 6.91 1.22 -3.51
C ALA A 85 5.93 2.04 -2.66
N PRO A 86 6.26 3.30 -2.34
CA PRO A 86 5.32 4.22 -1.72
C PRO A 86 4.32 4.79 -2.74
N ALA A 87 3.18 5.27 -2.24
CA ALA A 87 2.21 6.03 -3.01
C ALA A 87 1.82 7.28 -2.21
N VAL A 88 1.62 8.39 -2.91
CA VAL A 88 1.24 9.67 -2.31
C VAL A 88 0.25 10.39 -3.23
N LEU A 89 -0.55 11.29 -2.67
CA LEU A 89 -1.33 12.23 -3.48
C LEU A 89 -0.37 13.13 -4.28
N ASP A 90 -0.72 13.39 -5.53
CA ASP A 90 0.10 14.24 -6.42
C ASP A 90 0.37 15.63 -5.81
N THR A 91 -0.63 16.19 -5.13
CA THR A 91 -0.53 17.47 -4.39
C THR A 91 0.52 17.46 -3.29
N HIS A 92 0.91 16.29 -2.77
CA HIS A 92 1.92 16.10 -1.73
C HIS A 92 3.23 15.54 -2.28
N LEU A 93 3.37 15.35 -3.60
CA LEU A 93 4.58 14.79 -4.19
C LEU A 93 5.84 15.52 -3.73
N ARG A 94 5.82 16.86 -3.79
CA ARG A 94 6.99 17.71 -3.48
C ARG A 94 7.31 17.77 -1.98
N ASP A 95 6.37 17.39 -1.12
CA ASP A 95 6.55 17.30 0.33
C ASP A 95 7.34 16.03 0.73
N TRP A 96 7.25 14.98 -0.08
CA TRP A 96 7.77 13.65 0.24
C TRP A 96 8.91 13.17 -0.65
N PHE A 97 8.95 13.57 -1.91
CA PHE A 97 9.88 13.04 -2.90
C PHE A 97 10.70 14.13 -3.59
N THR A 98 11.92 13.74 -4.00
CA THR A 98 12.70 14.48 -5.00
C THR A 98 12.45 13.85 -6.37
N GLY A 99 12.10 14.66 -7.37
CA GLY A 99 11.79 14.18 -8.73
C GLY A 99 10.31 14.33 -9.10
N ASP A 100 9.93 13.79 -10.26
CA ASP A 100 8.60 13.99 -10.86
C ASP A 100 7.68 12.78 -10.66
N ALA A 101 6.37 13.07 -10.72
CA ALA A 101 5.32 12.08 -10.57
C ALA A 101 5.53 10.88 -11.51
N ASP A 102 5.39 9.68 -10.97
CA ASP A 102 5.36 8.45 -11.73
C ASP A 102 4.08 7.68 -11.42
N PRO A 103 2.99 7.94 -12.16
CA PRO A 103 1.70 7.30 -11.90
C PRO A 103 1.72 5.78 -12.13
N PHE A 104 2.80 5.24 -12.71
CA PHE A 104 2.90 3.82 -13.07
C PHE A 104 3.94 3.05 -12.25
N MET A 105 4.61 3.68 -11.29
CA MET A 105 5.63 3.04 -10.43
C MET A 105 6.71 2.28 -11.22
N ASN A 106 7.19 2.88 -12.32
CA ASN A 106 8.22 2.34 -13.20
C ASN A 106 9.63 2.86 -12.88
N ARG A 107 9.73 3.92 -12.08
CA ARG A 107 10.97 4.56 -11.65
C ARG A 107 11.14 4.41 -10.14
N VAL A 108 12.39 4.44 -9.71
CA VAL A 108 12.75 4.54 -8.29
C VAL A 108 12.47 5.97 -7.84
N ALA A 109 11.63 6.12 -6.82
CA ALA A 109 11.30 7.42 -6.24
C ALA A 109 12.25 7.68 -5.06
N ARG A 110 12.88 8.85 -5.03
CA ARG A 110 13.76 9.20 -3.91
C ARG A 110 13.00 10.00 -2.88
N ILE A 111 12.98 9.51 -1.64
CA ILE A 111 12.33 10.18 -0.51
C ILE A 111 13.22 11.34 -0.05
N ARG A 112 12.59 12.45 0.33
CA ARG A 112 13.31 13.61 0.86
C ARG A 112 14.00 13.22 2.16
N PRO A 113 15.29 13.59 2.37
CA PRO A 113 16.04 13.15 3.55
C PRO A 113 15.34 13.45 4.89
N GLU A 114 14.70 14.60 4.99
CA GLU A 114 13.93 15.03 6.17
C GLU A 114 12.68 14.16 6.43
N GLN A 115 12.17 13.45 5.42
CA GLN A 115 11.01 12.57 5.53
C GLN A 115 11.35 11.10 5.78
N ALA A 116 12.60 10.69 5.53
CA ALA A 116 12.99 9.28 5.55
C ALA A 116 12.67 8.58 6.88
N ALA A 117 12.88 9.27 8.00
CA ALA A 117 12.58 8.75 9.34
C ALA A 117 11.08 8.52 9.60
N HIS A 118 10.20 9.19 8.87
CA HIS A 118 8.75 9.07 9.00
C HIS A 118 8.17 7.87 8.23
N VAL A 119 8.93 7.30 7.29
CA VAL A 119 8.46 6.22 6.39
C VAL A 119 9.48 5.08 6.23
N PRO A 120 10.03 4.51 7.32
CA PRO A 120 11.13 3.55 7.26
C PRO A 120 10.78 2.25 6.53
N ALA A 121 9.50 1.89 6.36
CA ALA A 121 9.13 0.65 5.69
C ALA A 121 9.31 0.68 4.15
N VAL A 122 9.49 1.86 3.57
CA VAL A 122 9.58 2.09 2.12
C VAL A 122 10.87 2.83 1.72
N VAL A 123 11.80 3.01 2.65
CA VAL A 123 13.09 3.66 2.44
C VAL A 123 14.21 2.62 2.49
N HIS A 124 15.03 2.55 1.45
CA HIS A 124 16.29 1.84 1.41
C HIS A 124 17.37 2.57 2.21
N HIS A 125 18.45 1.86 2.56
CA HIS A 125 19.57 2.44 3.32
C HIS A 125 20.22 3.65 2.60
N ASP A 126 20.09 3.78 1.29
CA ASP A 126 20.61 4.89 0.47
C ASP A 126 19.59 6.03 0.23
N GLY A 127 18.42 5.97 0.88
CA GLY A 127 17.36 6.95 0.78
C GLY A 127 16.46 6.82 -0.46
N THR A 128 16.60 5.73 -1.23
CA THR A 128 15.67 5.38 -2.32
C THR A 128 14.49 4.54 -1.87
#